data_AF-A0A1L5FDL9-F1
#
_entry.id   AF-A0A1L5FDL9-F1
#
_cell.length_a   1.000
_cell.length_b   1.000
_cell.length_c   1.000
_cell.angle_alpha   90.00
_cell.angle_beta   90.00
_cell.angle_gamma   90.00
#
_symmetry.space_group_name_H-M   'P 1'
#
loop_
_entity.id
_entity.type
_entity.pdbx_description
1 polymer ?
#
loop_
_entity_poly.entity_id
_entity_poly.type
_entity_poly.pdbx_seq_one_letter_code
_entity_poly.pdbx_strand_id
1 'polypeptide(L)'
;MGKTDQFIKTEKDKYGKIFVDINYAISSVSPFLDKDTLDIRKYAAKISILKKYIDLIEETEREFKNTSFLNKLKGTKYISPIKDYKNDNYDSLLQLEKCSTCECLNCTAPCNFDSCLGCKSASKIVYCDRKRINASKYDAFFVDLINNKTGENNRYTVLSTLQDVQLNKRYIIIENIALKEKFILYYYPGISEDSYGEISNSQEFDFIVSTFQVIEE
;
A
#
# COMPACT_ATOMS: atom_id res chain seq x y z
N MET A 1 16.00 28.70 3.38
CA MET A 1 15.83 27.84 2.19
C MET A 1 14.59 28.30 1.45
N GLY A 2 14.62 28.44 0.11
CA GLY A 2 13.45 28.85 -0.66
C GLY A 2 12.41 27.72 -0.75
N LYS A 3 11.12 28.07 -0.96
CA LYS A 3 10.02 27.07 -1.04
C LYS A 3 10.28 25.97 -2.09
N THR A 4 10.86 26.33 -3.23
CA THR A 4 11.22 25.39 -4.30
C THR A 4 12.33 24.42 -3.89
N ASP A 5 13.38 24.95 -3.26
CA ASP A 5 14.52 24.15 -2.80
C ASP A 5 14.10 23.14 -1.72
N GLN A 6 13.24 23.58 -0.81
CA GLN A 6 12.66 22.71 0.22
C GLN A 6 11.76 21.62 -0.38
N PHE A 7 10.95 21.95 -1.39
CA PHE A 7 10.11 20.98 -2.09
C PHE A 7 10.96 19.90 -2.79
N ILE A 8 11.93 20.31 -3.61
CA ILE A 8 12.82 19.39 -4.35
C ILE A 8 13.55 18.46 -3.36
N LYS A 9 14.11 19.02 -2.28
CA LYS A 9 14.80 18.23 -1.26
C LYS A 9 13.87 17.20 -0.61
N THR A 10 12.66 17.61 -0.22
CA THR A 10 11.70 16.72 0.46
C THR A 10 11.28 15.56 -0.44
N GLU A 11 10.97 15.84 -1.71
CA GLU A 11 10.60 14.79 -2.68
C GLU A 11 11.78 13.85 -2.97
N LYS A 12 13.00 14.41 -3.16
CA LYS A 12 14.21 13.62 -3.40
C LYS A 12 14.52 12.70 -2.22
N ASP A 13 14.50 13.22 -1.00
CA ASP A 13 14.82 12.45 0.21
C ASP A 13 13.81 11.30 0.39
N LYS A 14 12.51 11.59 0.22
CA LYS A 14 11.46 10.57 0.35
C LYS A 14 11.57 9.48 -0.73
N TYR A 15 11.51 9.87 -2.00
CA TYR A 15 11.41 8.90 -3.09
C TYR A 15 12.76 8.24 -3.42
N GLY A 16 13.88 8.93 -3.17
CA GLY A 16 15.21 8.34 -3.24
C GLY A 16 15.38 7.18 -2.26
N LYS A 17 14.92 7.33 -1.01
CA LYS A 17 14.92 6.22 -0.03
C LYS A 17 14.08 5.04 -0.52
N ILE A 18 12.84 5.29 -0.96
CA ILE A 18 11.93 4.24 -1.47
C ILE A 18 12.58 3.49 -2.65
N PHE A 19 13.24 4.22 -3.56
CA PHE A 19 13.89 3.63 -4.72
C PHE A 19 15.07 2.75 -4.35
N VAL A 20 15.91 3.18 -3.42
CA VAL A 20 17.02 2.36 -2.91
C VAL A 20 16.50 1.10 -2.24
N ASP A 21 15.52 1.24 -1.33
CA ASP A 21 14.92 0.11 -0.61
C ASP A 21 14.35 -0.94 -1.58
N ILE A 22 13.61 -0.50 -2.62
CA ILE A 22 13.02 -1.42 -3.60
C ILE A 22 14.07 -2.05 -4.52
N ASN A 23 15.05 -1.30 -5.01
CA ASN A 23 16.08 -1.89 -5.88
C ASN A 23 16.94 -2.91 -5.13
N TYR A 24 17.31 -2.62 -3.88
CA TYR A 24 18.01 -3.58 -3.04
C TYR A 24 17.19 -4.85 -2.86
N ALA A 25 15.89 -4.72 -2.59
CA ALA A 25 14.99 -5.85 -2.50
C ALA A 25 14.93 -6.66 -3.79
N ILE A 26 14.74 -6.01 -4.95
CA ILE A 26 14.76 -6.67 -6.27
C ILE A 26 16.06 -7.46 -6.46
N SER A 27 17.21 -6.83 -6.24
CA SER A 27 18.52 -7.49 -6.39
C SER A 27 18.71 -8.65 -5.40
N SER A 28 18.15 -8.53 -4.18
CA SER A 28 18.23 -9.58 -3.17
C SER A 28 17.34 -10.78 -3.48
N VAL A 29 16.15 -10.57 -4.06
CA VAL A 29 15.19 -11.66 -4.29
C VAL A 29 15.31 -12.29 -5.68
N SER A 30 15.78 -11.54 -6.69
CA SER A 30 15.84 -12.01 -8.08
C SER A 30 16.63 -13.31 -8.30
N PRO A 31 17.69 -13.65 -7.54
CA PRO A 31 18.37 -14.93 -7.70
C PRO A 31 17.53 -16.15 -7.27
N PHE A 32 16.47 -15.92 -6.50
CA PHE A 32 15.65 -16.97 -5.88
C PHE A 32 14.26 -17.10 -6.50
N LEU A 33 13.89 -16.20 -7.40
CA LEU A 33 12.58 -16.15 -8.01
C LEU A 33 12.72 -16.26 -9.53
N ASP A 34 11.78 -16.97 -10.15
CA ASP A 34 11.62 -16.87 -11.59
C ASP A 34 11.13 -15.46 -11.98
N LYS A 35 11.36 -15.11 -13.24
CA LYS A 35 11.07 -13.78 -13.77
C LYS A 35 9.57 -13.47 -13.69
N ASP A 36 8.70 -14.43 -13.98
CA ASP A 36 7.26 -14.21 -13.98
C ASP A 36 6.75 -13.91 -12.56
N THR A 37 7.25 -14.64 -11.56
CA THR A 37 6.97 -14.39 -10.13
C THR A 37 7.48 -13.02 -9.67
N LEU A 38 8.63 -12.56 -10.18
CA LEU A 38 9.13 -11.22 -9.89
C LEU A 38 8.28 -10.13 -10.57
N ASP A 39 7.91 -10.33 -11.84
CA ASP A 39 7.18 -9.36 -12.65
C ASP A 39 5.75 -9.11 -12.13
N ILE A 40 5.11 -10.10 -11.48
CA ILE A 40 3.82 -9.89 -10.81
C ILE A 40 3.92 -9.08 -9.51
N ARG A 41 5.14 -8.84 -8.99
CA ARG A 41 5.31 -8.01 -7.79
C ARG A 41 5.10 -6.56 -8.17
N LYS A 42 4.10 -5.93 -7.55
CA LYS A 42 3.72 -4.53 -7.83
C LYS A 42 4.90 -3.55 -7.78
N TYR A 43 5.87 -3.76 -6.88
CA TYR A 43 7.05 -2.90 -6.79
C TYR A 43 8.00 -3.07 -7.97
N ALA A 44 8.18 -4.29 -8.48
CA ALA A 44 9.02 -4.57 -9.64
C ALA A 44 8.34 -4.04 -10.92
N ALA A 45 7.04 -4.31 -11.08
CA ALA A 45 6.26 -3.83 -12.23
C ALA A 45 6.21 -2.30 -12.34
N LYS A 46 6.31 -1.57 -11.22
CA LYS A 46 6.17 -0.10 -11.16
C LYS A 46 7.49 0.65 -10.95
N ILE A 47 8.63 -0.03 -10.80
CA ILE A 47 9.90 0.61 -10.45
C ILE A 47 10.36 1.65 -11.49
N SER A 48 10.01 1.45 -12.76
CA SER A 48 10.33 2.38 -13.86
C SER A 48 9.66 3.76 -13.69
N ILE A 49 8.46 3.79 -13.12
CA ILE A 49 7.74 5.04 -12.80
C ILE A 49 8.51 5.81 -11.71
N LEU A 50 8.96 5.11 -10.67
CA LEU A 50 9.75 5.72 -9.60
C LEU A 50 11.09 6.25 -10.10
N LYS A 51 11.77 5.48 -10.96
CA LYS A 51 13.02 5.90 -11.57
C LYS A 51 12.85 7.21 -12.34
N LYS A 52 11.87 7.26 -13.25
CA LYS A 52 11.57 8.46 -14.04
C LYS A 52 11.22 9.65 -13.15
N TYR A 53 10.53 9.41 -12.03
CA TYR A 53 10.23 10.46 -11.07
C TYR A 53 11.49 11.04 -10.41
N ILE A 54 12.43 10.19 -10.01
CA ILE A 54 13.72 10.62 -9.44
C ILE A 54 14.54 11.38 -10.47
N ASP A 55 14.65 10.85 -11.69
CA ASP A 55 15.39 11.49 -12.79
C ASP A 55 14.88 12.93 -13.01
N LEU A 56 13.56 13.12 -13.02
CA LEU A 56 12.91 14.44 -13.16
C LEU A 56 13.24 15.38 -11.99
N ILE A 57 13.26 14.88 -10.76
CA ILE A 57 13.63 15.65 -9.57
C ILE A 57 15.10 16.11 -9.68
N GLU A 58 16.00 15.20 -10.07
CA GLU A 58 17.43 15.51 -10.20
C GLU A 58 17.73 16.49 -11.33
N GLU A 59 17.06 16.34 -12.47
CA GLU A 59 17.12 17.32 -13.57
C GLU A 59 16.69 18.70 -13.10
N THR A 60 15.54 18.77 -12.43
CA THR A 60 15.01 20.03 -11.87
C THR A 60 15.96 20.63 -10.83
N GLU A 61 16.56 19.81 -9.97
CA GLU A 61 17.54 20.25 -8.97
C GLU A 61 18.77 20.87 -9.64
N ARG A 62 19.30 20.24 -10.70
CA ARG A 62 20.44 20.75 -11.47
C ARG A 62 20.11 22.10 -12.11
N GLU A 63 18.96 22.21 -12.77
CA GLU A 63 18.52 23.45 -13.40
C GLU A 63 18.29 24.57 -12.39
N PHE A 64 17.64 24.26 -11.26
CA PHE A 64 17.37 25.22 -10.20
C PHE A 64 18.66 25.75 -9.57
N LYS A 65 19.66 24.89 -9.34
CA LYS A 65 20.98 25.28 -8.81
C LYS A 65 21.70 26.26 -9.75
N ASN A 66 21.64 26.01 -11.06
CA ASN A 66 22.30 26.81 -12.11
C ASN A 66 21.56 28.13 -12.45
N THR A 67 20.41 28.38 -11.86
CA THR A 67 19.59 29.57 -12.15
C THR A 67 20.02 30.80 -11.34
N SER A 68 20.09 31.96 -11.98
CA SER A 68 20.41 33.25 -11.32
C SER A 68 19.44 33.59 -10.17
N PHE A 69 19.95 34.27 -9.13
CA PHE A 69 19.23 34.54 -7.88
C PHE A 69 17.88 35.25 -8.08
N LEU A 70 17.78 36.17 -9.05
CA LEU A 70 16.54 36.87 -9.40
C LEU A 70 15.47 35.95 -10.02
N ASN A 71 15.89 34.90 -10.74
CA ASN A 71 14.98 33.93 -11.35
C ASN A 71 14.52 32.84 -10.38
N LYS A 72 15.23 32.65 -9.25
CA LYS A 72 14.80 31.73 -8.17
C LYS A 72 13.53 32.23 -7.46
N LEU A 73 13.22 33.52 -7.50
CA LEU A 73 11.96 34.08 -6.99
C LEU A 73 10.74 33.69 -7.85
N LYS A 74 10.94 33.34 -9.13
CA LYS A 74 9.90 32.77 -10.03
C LYS A 74 9.83 31.23 -9.93
N GLY A 75 10.17 30.68 -8.77
CA GLY A 75 10.47 29.26 -8.55
C GLY A 75 9.32 28.27 -8.77
N THR A 76 8.10 28.73 -9.04
CA THR A 76 6.92 27.88 -9.29
C THR A 76 7.02 27.10 -10.60
N LYS A 77 7.67 27.66 -11.63
CA LYS A 77 7.81 26.99 -12.93
C LYS A 77 8.61 25.69 -12.88
N TYR A 78 9.55 25.58 -11.94
CA TYR A 78 10.39 24.40 -11.76
C TYR A 78 9.64 23.27 -11.01
N ILE A 79 8.61 23.62 -10.25
CA ILE A 79 7.86 22.65 -9.45
C ILE A 79 6.76 21.96 -10.26
N SER A 80 6.17 22.64 -11.24
CA SER A 80 5.03 22.12 -12.02
C SER A 80 5.32 20.74 -12.60
N PRO A 81 6.42 20.51 -13.34
CA PRO A 81 6.66 19.21 -13.98
C PRO A 81 6.72 18.06 -12.98
N ILE A 82 7.35 18.27 -11.82
CA ILE A 82 7.42 17.28 -10.74
C ILE A 82 6.02 16.99 -10.19
N LYS A 83 5.21 18.03 -9.94
CA LYS A 83 3.84 17.87 -9.43
C LYS A 83 2.94 17.18 -10.45
N ASP A 84 3.02 17.58 -11.71
CA ASP A 84 2.21 17.05 -12.80
C ASP A 84 2.51 15.56 -12.98
N TYR A 85 3.79 15.18 -13.07
CA TYR A 85 4.18 13.77 -13.14
C TYR A 85 3.72 12.97 -11.91
N LYS A 86 3.86 13.53 -10.70
CA LYS A 86 3.43 12.88 -9.46
C LYS A 86 1.91 12.67 -9.44
N ASN A 87 1.14 13.64 -9.88
CA ASN A 87 -0.32 13.56 -9.95
C ASN A 87 -0.75 12.51 -10.98
N ASP A 88 -0.15 12.52 -12.17
CA ASP A 88 -0.43 11.54 -13.23
C ASP A 88 -0.09 10.10 -12.82
N ASN A 89 0.84 9.93 -11.87
CA ASN A 89 1.31 8.63 -11.41
C ASN A 89 1.00 8.37 -9.92
N TYR A 90 0.04 9.10 -9.35
CA TYR A 90 -0.19 9.15 -7.91
C TYR A 90 -0.39 7.75 -7.31
N ASP A 91 -1.28 6.94 -7.87
CA ASP A 91 -1.58 5.60 -7.37
C ASP A 91 -0.37 4.67 -7.42
N SER A 92 0.46 4.79 -8.46
CA SER A 92 1.67 3.98 -8.60
C SER A 92 2.73 4.37 -7.58
N LEU A 93 2.96 5.68 -7.39
CA LEU A 93 3.91 6.19 -6.41
C LEU A 93 3.46 5.90 -4.97
N LEU A 94 2.15 6.02 -4.69
CA LEU A 94 1.57 5.66 -3.40
C LEU A 94 1.71 4.15 -3.15
N GLN A 95 1.44 3.31 -4.15
CA GLN A 95 1.62 1.86 -4.00
C GLN A 95 3.09 1.50 -3.75
N LEU A 96 4.05 2.15 -4.41
CA LEU A 96 5.48 1.93 -4.20
C LEU A 96 5.90 2.30 -2.77
N GLU A 97 5.37 3.39 -2.22
CA GLU A 97 5.56 3.76 -0.80
C GLU A 97 5.02 2.68 0.16
N LYS A 98 3.91 2.03 -0.17
CA LYS A 98 3.42 0.89 0.62
C LYS A 98 4.28 -0.35 0.44
N CYS A 99 4.71 -0.64 -0.79
CA CYS A 99 5.55 -1.79 -1.06
C CYS A 99 6.92 -1.71 -0.39
N SER A 100 7.52 -0.52 -0.25
CA SER A 100 8.83 -0.37 0.41
C SER A 100 8.81 -0.70 1.91
N THR A 101 7.63 -0.81 2.51
CA THR A 101 7.45 -1.19 3.92
C THR A 101 6.55 -2.42 4.09
N CYS A 102 6.41 -3.22 3.03
CA CYS A 102 5.57 -4.41 2.98
C CYS A 102 6.37 -5.65 3.40
N GLU A 103 5.72 -6.55 4.13
CA GLU A 103 6.31 -7.85 4.54
C GLU A 103 6.76 -8.69 3.33
N CYS A 104 6.12 -8.49 2.17
CA CYS A 104 6.45 -9.21 0.95
C CYS A 104 7.71 -8.70 0.22
N LEU A 105 8.26 -7.52 0.58
CA LEU A 105 9.30 -6.83 -0.20
C LEU A 105 10.54 -7.71 -0.43
N ASN A 106 11.00 -8.39 0.62
CA ASN A 106 12.19 -9.27 0.59
C ASN A 106 11.83 -10.75 0.65
N CYS A 107 10.56 -11.11 0.45
CA CYS A 107 10.13 -12.50 0.53
C CYS A 107 10.67 -13.31 -0.65
N THR A 108 11.33 -14.44 -0.39
CA THR A 108 11.82 -15.39 -1.43
C THR A 108 11.02 -16.70 -1.44
N ALA A 109 10.10 -16.87 -0.50
CA ALA A 109 9.30 -18.09 -0.40
C ALA A 109 8.24 -18.17 -1.51
N PRO A 110 7.90 -19.38 -1.99
CA PRO A 110 6.69 -19.58 -2.79
C PRO A 110 5.45 -19.05 -2.06
N CYS A 111 4.58 -18.36 -2.79
CA CYS A 111 3.40 -17.73 -2.20
C CYS A 111 2.14 -18.54 -2.49
N ASN A 112 1.51 -19.08 -1.44
CA ASN A 112 0.22 -19.78 -1.52
C ASN A 112 -0.99 -18.86 -1.28
N PHE A 113 -0.72 -17.60 -0.97
CA PHE A 113 -1.71 -16.52 -0.90
C PHE A 113 -1.91 -15.91 -2.29
N ASP A 114 -2.71 -14.84 -2.39
CA ASP A 114 -2.88 -14.13 -3.67
C ASP A 114 -1.66 -13.36 -4.16
N SER A 115 -0.53 -13.46 -3.46
CA SER A 115 0.71 -12.73 -3.73
C SER A 115 0.50 -11.20 -3.78
N CYS A 116 1.36 -10.48 -4.50
CA CYS A 116 1.19 -9.05 -4.72
C CYS A 116 -0.03 -8.70 -5.58
N LEU A 117 -0.59 -9.66 -6.34
CA LEU A 117 -1.74 -9.43 -7.21
C LEU A 117 -3.04 -9.18 -6.41
N GLY A 118 -3.23 -9.87 -5.29
CA GLY A 118 -4.40 -9.67 -4.42
C GLY A 118 -4.35 -8.42 -3.54
N CYS A 119 -3.22 -7.70 -3.51
CA CYS A 119 -3.08 -6.47 -2.74
C CYS A 119 -3.99 -5.37 -3.35
N LYS A 120 -4.77 -4.65 -2.53
CA LYS A 120 -5.55 -3.49 -3.02
C LYS A 120 -4.62 -2.29 -3.26
N SER A 121 -5.05 -1.30 -4.03
CA SER A 121 -4.31 -0.04 -4.18
C SER A 121 -4.08 0.62 -2.82
N ALA A 122 -2.90 1.25 -2.65
CA ALA A 122 -2.52 1.92 -1.41
C ALA A 122 -2.58 1.04 -0.14
N SER A 123 -2.42 -0.27 -0.31
CA SER A 123 -2.33 -1.23 0.79
C SER A 123 -1.00 -1.97 0.81
N LYS A 124 -0.71 -2.61 1.94
CA LYS A 124 0.43 -3.51 2.11
C LYS A 124 0.08 -4.68 3.01
N ILE A 125 0.80 -5.77 2.82
CA ILE A 125 0.84 -6.88 3.78
C ILE A 125 1.73 -6.42 4.94
N VAL A 126 1.16 -6.45 6.15
CA VAL A 126 1.85 -6.09 7.41
C VAL A 126 2.22 -7.31 8.24
N TYR A 127 1.61 -8.46 7.94
CA TYR A 127 1.91 -9.72 8.60
C TYR A 127 1.69 -10.89 7.64
N CYS A 128 2.56 -11.89 7.70
CA CYS A 128 2.44 -13.12 6.92
C CYS A 128 3.21 -14.23 7.63
N ASP A 129 2.51 -15.28 8.06
CA ASP A 129 3.15 -16.46 8.67
C ASP A 129 3.70 -17.44 7.61
N ARG A 130 3.52 -17.12 6.32
CA ARG A 130 3.92 -17.91 5.14
C ARG A 130 3.27 -19.28 5.02
N LYS A 131 2.31 -19.62 5.89
CA LYS A 131 1.72 -20.96 5.99
C LYS A 131 0.20 -20.95 5.95
N ARG A 132 -0.44 -20.10 6.74
CA ARG A 132 -1.89 -20.08 6.94
C ARG A 132 -2.46 -18.70 6.74
N ILE A 133 -1.89 -17.67 7.37
CA ILE A 133 -2.52 -16.36 7.46
C ILE A 133 -1.59 -15.24 6.95
N ASN A 134 -2.17 -14.31 6.19
CA ASN A 134 -1.59 -13.00 5.97
C ASN A 134 -2.58 -11.92 6.37
N ALA A 135 -2.07 -10.70 6.58
CA ALA A 135 -2.89 -9.55 6.91
C ALA A 135 -2.46 -8.31 6.15
N SER A 136 -3.44 -7.55 5.66
CA SER A 136 -3.24 -6.28 4.97
C SER A 136 -3.68 -5.11 5.83
N LYS A 137 -2.99 -3.96 5.68
CA LYS A 137 -3.45 -2.65 6.17
C LYS A 137 -3.60 -1.67 5.01
N TYR A 138 -4.44 -0.67 5.24
CA TYR A 138 -4.85 0.34 4.26
C TYR A 138 -4.66 1.73 4.85
N ASP A 139 -4.33 2.71 4.01
CA ASP A 139 -4.34 4.12 4.46
C ASP A 139 -5.76 4.65 4.63
N ALA A 140 -6.62 4.35 3.66
CA ALA A 140 -8.01 4.79 3.61
C ALA A 140 -8.83 3.74 2.87
N PHE A 141 -9.54 2.92 3.61
CA PHE A 141 -10.53 2.01 3.07
C PHE A 141 -11.76 2.05 3.98
N PHE A 142 -12.91 2.33 3.38
CA PHE A 142 -14.18 2.44 4.07
C PHE A 142 -15.20 1.50 3.43
N VAL A 143 -16.12 1.01 4.24
CA VAL A 143 -17.26 0.23 3.79
C VAL A 143 -18.52 0.82 4.40
N ASP A 144 -19.59 0.84 3.60
CA ASP A 144 -20.92 1.23 4.04
C ASP A 144 -21.76 -0.04 4.20
N LEU A 145 -22.29 -0.28 5.39
CA LEU A 145 -23.08 -1.48 5.69
C LEU A 145 -24.44 -1.08 6.25
N ILE A 146 -25.48 -1.73 5.74
CA ILE A 146 -26.86 -1.57 6.21
C ILE A 146 -27.13 -2.61 7.29
N ASN A 147 -27.58 -2.14 8.45
CA ASN A 147 -28.04 -3.03 9.51
C ASN A 147 -29.39 -3.66 9.11
N ASN A 148 -29.41 -4.97 8.90
CA ASN A 148 -30.62 -5.69 8.47
C ASN A 148 -31.79 -5.62 9.48
N LYS A 149 -31.52 -5.28 10.76
CA LYS A 149 -32.55 -5.15 11.80
C LYS A 149 -33.14 -3.74 11.87
N THR A 150 -32.30 -2.70 11.75
CA THR A 150 -32.72 -1.30 11.91
C THR A 150 -32.93 -0.57 10.58
N GLY A 151 -32.37 -1.07 9.49
CA GLY A 151 -32.34 -0.41 8.18
C GLY A 151 -31.33 0.74 8.09
N GLU A 152 -30.58 1.00 9.15
CA GLU A 152 -29.64 2.12 9.20
C GLU A 152 -28.36 1.80 8.42
N ASN A 153 -27.94 2.74 7.58
CA ASN A 153 -26.65 2.70 6.92
C ASN A 153 -25.58 3.29 7.83
N ASN A 154 -24.54 2.51 8.11
CA ASN A 154 -23.41 2.91 8.91
C ASN A 154 -22.14 2.82 8.08
N ARG A 155 -21.22 3.78 8.32
CA ARG A 155 -19.92 3.81 7.67
C ARG A 155 -18.84 3.31 8.60
N TYR A 156 -17.97 2.46 8.07
CA TYR A 156 -16.91 1.82 8.82
C TYR A 156 -15.55 2.08 8.17
N THR A 157 -14.52 2.23 9.00
CA THR A 157 -13.13 2.17 8.56
C THR A 157 -12.66 0.72 8.58
N VAL A 158 -12.01 0.27 7.51
CA VAL A 158 -11.39 -1.05 7.45
C VAL A 158 -10.02 -0.98 8.11
N LEU A 159 -9.89 -1.67 9.24
CA LEU A 159 -8.65 -1.73 10.00
C LEU A 159 -7.66 -2.72 9.37
N SER A 160 -8.16 -3.88 8.95
CA SER A 160 -7.34 -4.91 8.30
C SER A 160 -8.21 -5.89 7.52
N THR A 161 -7.61 -6.56 6.53
CA THR A 161 -8.14 -7.80 5.98
C THR A 161 -7.15 -8.92 6.21
N LEU A 162 -7.67 -10.14 6.39
CA LEU A 162 -6.85 -11.34 6.52
C LEU A 162 -7.25 -12.38 5.48
N GLN A 163 -6.29 -13.15 5.00
CA GLN A 163 -6.51 -14.32 4.14
C GLN A 163 -6.02 -15.58 4.85
N ASP A 164 -6.92 -16.53 5.10
CA ASP A 164 -6.59 -17.87 5.59
C ASP A 164 -6.59 -18.85 4.41
N VAL A 165 -5.40 -19.29 3.99
CA VAL A 165 -5.24 -20.20 2.84
C VAL A 165 -5.58 -21.65 3.17
N GLN A 166 -5.60 -22.04 4.45
CA GLN A 166 -5.98 -23.40 4.84
C GLN A 166 -7.49 -23.58 4.81
N LEU A 167 -8.24 -22.53 5.16
CA LEU A 167 -9.70 -22.52 5.10
C LEU A 167 -10.23 -21.99 3.76
N ASN A 168 -9.36 -21.43 2.92
CA ASN A 168 -9.73 -20.69 1.72
C ASN A 168 -10.77 -19.59 2.02
N LYS A 169 -10.51 -18.81 3.07
CA LYS A 169 -11.41 -17.77 3.58
C LYS A 169 -10.69 -16.44 3.71
N ARG A 170 -11.47 -15.36 3.73
CA ARG A 170 -10.97 -14.03 4.06
C ARG A 170 -11.85 -13.39 5.10
N TYR A 171 -11.24 -12.47 5.83
CA TYR A 171 -11.85 -11.74 6.91
C TYR A 171 -11.59 -10.26 6.73
N ILE A 172 -12.54 -9.45 7.16
CA ILE A 172 -12.40 -8.00 7.24
C ILE A 172 -12.70 -7.55 8.66
N ILE A 173 -11.78 -6.75 9.21
CA ILE A 173 -11.94 -6.12 10.51
C ILE A 173 -12.28 -4.65 10.26
N ILE A 174 -13.40 -4.24 10.79
CA ILE A 174 -13.95 -2.91 10.56
C ILE A 174 -14.28 -2.23 11.88
N GLU A 175 -14.19 -0.91 11.92
CA GLU A 175 -14.58 -0.08 13.06
C GLU A 175 -15.62 0.95 12.61
N ASN A 176 -16.74 1.01 13.34
CA ASN A 176 -17.77 2.01 13.08
C ASN A 176 -17.19 3.40 13.35
N ILE A 177 -17.31 4.31 12.38
CA ILE A 177 -16.69 5.64 12.49
C ILE A 177 -17.29 6.45 13.65
N ALA A 178 -18.59 6.34 13.88
CA ALA A 178 -19.33 7.08 14.90
C ALA A 178 -19.28 6.41 16.27
N LEU A 179 -19.57 5.11 16.32
CA LEU A 179 -19.72 4.35 17.58
C LEU A 179 -18.42 3.75 18.10
N LYS A 180 -17.37 3.68 17.26
CA LYS A 180 -16.08 3.03 17.58
C LYS A 180 -16.18 1.53 17.90
N GLU A 181 -17.31 0.90 17.57
CA GLU A 181 -17.50 -0.54 17.68
C GLU A 181 -16.74 -1.27 16.58
N LYS A 182 -16.07 -2.37 16.95
CA LYS A 182 -15.31 -3.21 16.01
C LYS A 182 -16.06 -4.49 15.68
N PHE A 183 -16.00 -4.87 14.40
CA PHE A 183 -16.61 -6.10 13.90
C PHE A 183 -15.60 -6.88 13.06
N ILE A 184 -15.76 -8.21 13.07
CA ILE A 184 -15.03 -9.12 12.19
C ILE A 184 -16.07 -9.87 11.36
N LEU A 185 -15.94 -9.77 10.05
CA LEU A 185 -16.86 -10.38 9.09
C LEU A 185 -16.08 -11.28 8.14
N TYR A 186 -16.76 -12.29 7.58
CA TYR A 186 -16.29 -12.90 6.35
C TYR A 186 -16.25 -11.85 5.24
N TYR A 187 -15.21 -11.92 4.41
CA TYR A 187 -14.98 -11.01 3.31
C TYR A 187 -14.94 -11.77 1.99
N TYR A 188 -15.81 -11.39 1.06
CA TYR A 188 -15.90 -11.98 -0.27
C TYR A 188 -15.66 -10.88 -1.30
N PRO A 189 -14.40 -10.66 -1.72
CA PRO A 189 -14.09 -9.64 -2.71
C PRO A 189 -14.71 -10.03 -4.05
N GLY A 190 -15.48 -9.12 -4.65
CA GLY A 190 -16.09 -9.33 -5.95
C GLY A 190 -15.50 -8.43 -7.03
N ILE A 191 -15.87 -8.69 -8.28
CA ILE A 191 -15.42 -7.88 -9.43
C ILE A 191 -16.11 -6.51 -9.42
N SER A 192 -17.42 -6.51 -9.16
CA SER A 192 -18.25 -5.29 -9.14
C SER A 192 -18.43 -4.73 -7.73
N GLU A 193 -18.68 -5.62 -6.77
CA GLU A 193 -18.95 -5.26 -5.39
C GLU A 193 -18.45 -6.34 -4.44
N ASP A 194 -18.05 -5.91 -3.25
CA ASP A 194 -17.65 -6.79 -2.16
C ASP A 194 -18.89 -7.23 -1.37
N SER A 195 -18.90 -8.47 -0.86
CA SER A 195 -19.95 -8.95 0.04
C SER A 195 -19.37 -9.47 1.35
N TYR A 196 -20.24 -9.53 2.37
CA TYR A 196 -19.85 -9.78 3.75
C TYR A 196 -20.77 -10.81 4.41
N GLY A 197 -20.24 -11.58 5.35
CA GLY A 197 -20.99 -12.59 6.09
C GLY A 197 -20.65 -12.62 7.57
N GLU A 198 -21.58 -13.13 8.37
CA GLU A 198 -21.38 -13.34 9.80
C GLU A 198 -20.52 -14.58 10.06
N ILE A 199 -19.65 -14.52 11.06
CA ILE A 199 -18.82 -15.64 11.49
C ILE A 199 -19.55 -16.40 12.60
N SER A 200 -20.03 -17.61 12.29
CA SER A 200 -20.76 -18.44 13.28
C SER A 200 -19.86 -19.37 14.10
N ASN A 201 -18.61 -19.62 13.66
CA ASN A 201 -17.68 -20.50 14.36
C ASN A 201 -16.85 -19.69 15.37
N SER A 202 -16.99 -19.99 16.66
CA SER A 202 -16.30 -19.26 17.73
C SER A 202 -14.78 -19.45 17.74
N GLN A 203 -14.29 -20.66 17.49
CA GLN A 203 -12.85 -20.93 17.45
C GLN A 203 -12.17 -20.19 16.29
N GLU A 204 -12.86 -20.13 15.16
CA GLU A 204 -12.41 -19.36 14.00
C GLU A 204 -12.38 -17.86 14.33
N PHE A 205 -13.44 -17.35 14.95
CA PHE A 205 -13.49 -15.95 15.40
C PHE A 205 -12.34 -15.62 16.36
N ASP A 206 -12.12 -16.43 17.39
CA ASP A 206 -11.07 -16.24 18.39
C ASP A 206 -9.66 -16.26 17.76
N PHE A 207 -9.44 -17.12 16.77
CA PHE A 207 -8.19 -17.16 16.02
C PHE A 207 -7.94 -15.86 15.23
N ILE A 208 -8.97 -15.31 14.58
CA ILE A 208 -8.83 -14.04 13.84
C ILE A 208 -8.65 -12.86 14.78
N VAL A 209 -9.36 -12.83 15.91
CA VAL A 209 -9.18 -11.80 16.96
C VAL A 209 -7.73 -11.82 17.47
N SER A 210 -7.23 -12.97 17.89
CA SER A 210 -5.87 -13.10 18.42
C SER A 210 -4.81 -12.74 17.37
N THR A 211 -4.99 -13.15 16.12
CA THR A 211 -4.09 -12.75 15.03
C THR A 211 -4.10 -11.24 14.83
N PHE A 212 -5.27 -10.61 14.84
CA PHE A 212 -5.40 -9.17 14.67
C PHE A 212 -4.76 -8.38 15.82
N GLN A 213 -4.85 -8.86 17.06
CA GLN A 213 -4.20 -8.23 18.22
C GLN A 213 -2.68 -8.18 18.07
N VAL A 214 -2.06 -9.27 17.60
CA VAL A 214 -0.61 -9.33 17.35
C VAL A 214 -0.16 -8.32 16.27
N ILE A 215 -1.05 -7.93 15.36
CA ILE A 215 -0.76 -6.98 14.26
C ILE A 215 -0.91 -5.51 14.71
N GLU A 216 -1.61 -5.26 15.81
CA GLU A 216 -1.82 -3.92 16.38
C GLU A 216 -0.77 -3.53 17.43
N GLU A 217 -0.10 -4.50 18.03
CA GLU A 217 1.05 -4.32 18.95
C GLU A 217 2.34 -3.92 18.21
#